data_AF-A0A8J2WV24-F1
#
_entry.id   AF-A0A8J2WV24-F1
#
_cell.length_a   1.000
_cell.length_b   1.000
_cell.length_c   1.000
_cell.angle_alpha   90.00
_cell.angle_beta   90.00
_cell.angle_gamma   90.00
#
_symmetry.space_group_name_H-M   'P 1'
#
loop_
_entity.id
_entity.type
_entity.pdbx_description
1 polymer ?
#
loop_
_entity_poly.entity_id
_entity_poly.type
_entity_poly.pdbx_seq_one_letter_code
_entity_poly.pdbx_strand_id
1 'polypeptide(L)'
;MASYAQQNKVTHAGVAVNNWAGDFECSVCRRKRLTASEFSKKMQERYKKDGNGTLKCKICVDKAAADERAAAAAKTKAAAPSATTDTATCAACKENLPVSAFTKPQLKKGPAKQRCQPCIAKAEADEQASGKAKKEETLKAAREAVAKAEKSGDAAAKLRANATLSALEGELVTGLRPLKIGRGRGRGRGRGRRGK
;
A
#
# COMPACT_ATOMS: atom_id res chain seq x y z
N MET A 1 -42.16 -38.19 -19.31
CA MET A 1 -42.03 -37.91 -17.87
C MET A 1 -40.62 -38.26 -17.44
N ALA A 2 -39.75 -37.27 -17.30
CA ALA A 2 -38.37 -37.48 -16.86
C ALA A 2 -38.35 -37.92 -15.39
N SER A 3 -37.58 -38.96 -15.07
CA SER A 3 -37.54 -39.51 -13.71
C SER A 3 -36.97 -38.49 -12.72
N TYR A 4 -37.48 -38.52 -11.49
CA TYR A 4 -37.08 -37.67 -10.36
C TYR A 4 -35.56 -37.68 -10.10
N ALA A 5 -34.85 -38.70 -10.57
CA ALA A 5 -33.39 -38.82 -10.50
C ALA A 5 -32.64 -37.84 -11.43
N GLN A 6 -33.19 -37.49 -12.60
CA GLN A 6 -32.57 -36.52 -13.52
C GLN A 6 -32.65 -35.08 -13.00
N GLN A 7 -33.65 -34.76 -12.18
CA GLN A 7 -33.81 -33.42 -11.60
C GLN A 7 -32.81 -33.16 -10.46
N ASN A 8 -32.32 -34.21 -9.79
CA ASN A 8 -31.59 -34.08 -8.52
C ASN A 8 -30.11 -34.48 -8.55
N LYS A 9 -29.46 -34.60 -9.73
CA LYS A 9 -27.98 -34.74 -9.89
C LYS A 9 -27.28 -35.56 -8.79
N VAL A 10 -27.82 -36.73 -8.42
CA VAL A 10 -27.23 -37.60 -7.39
C VAL A 10 -26.28 -38.55 -8.09
N THR A 11 -24.97 -38.48 -7.80
CA THR A 11 -24.01 -39.50 -8.22
C THR A 11 -23.34 -40.13 -7.00
N HIS A 12 -23.43 -41.46 -6.94
CA HIS A 12 -22.90 -42.44 -5.97
C HIS A 12 -23.03 -42.12 -4.47
N ALA A 13 -23.78 -42.97 -3.76
CA ALA A 13 -23.95 -43.03 -2.31
C ALA A 13 -24.92 -42.02 -1.64
N GLY A 14 -25.90 -41.47 -2.37
CA GLY A 14 -27.09 -40.86 -1.75
C GLY A 14 -26.87 -39.62 -0.89
N VAL A 15 -25.66 -39.06 -0.86
CA VAL A 15 -25.34 -37.81 -0.16
C VAL A 15 -25.16 -36.71 -1.21
N ALA A 16 -25.86 -35.59 -1.06
CA ALA A 16 -25.65 -34.41 -1.88
C ALA A 16 -24.23 -33.85 -1.64
N VAL A 17 -23.27 -34.26 -2.46
CA VAL A 17 -21.85 -33.86 -2.37
C VAL A 17 -21.60 -32.38 -2.71
N ASN A 18 -22.64 -31.67 -3.17
CA ASN A 18 -22.57 -30.31 -3.69
C ASN A 18 -22.31 -29.22 -2.62
N ASN A 19 -22.12 -29.60 -1.35
CA ASN A 19 -21.98 -28.67 -0.21
C ASN A 19 -20.77 -28.95 0.70
N TRP A 20 -19.82 -29.80 0.27
CA TRP A 20 -18.58 -29.98 1.03
C TRP A 20 -17.60 -28.83 0.79
N ALA A 21 -16.91 -28.42 1.86
CA ALA A 21 -16.00 -27.27 1.90
C ALA A 21 -14.76 -27.38 0.97
N GLY A 22 -14.70 -28.39 0.09
CA GLY A 22 -13.62 -28.63 -0.84
C GLY A 22 -14.01 -29.19 -2.21
N ASP A 23 -15.27 -29.06 -2.64
CA ASP A 23 -15.68 -29.46 -4.01
C ASP A 23 -16.02 -28.26 -4.90
N PHE A 24 -15.08 -27.30 -5.01
CA PHE A 24 -15.24 -26.17 -5.92
C PHE A 24 -14.67 -26.48 -7.31
N GLU A 25 -15.34 -25.96 -8.35
CA GLU A 25 -14.87 -26.03 -9.74
C GLU A 25 -14.36 -24.67 -10.21
N CYS A 26 -13.19 -24.66 -10.85
CA CYS A 26 -12.68 -23.44 -11.49
C CYS A 26 -13.26 -23.27 -12.89
N SER A 27 -13.91 -22.14 -13.17
CA SER A 27 -14.54 -21.86 -14.47
C SER A 27 -13.55 -21.69 -15.63
N VAL A 28 -12.28 -21.40 -15.35
CA VAL A 28 -11.25 -21.16 -16.39
C VAL A 28 -10.51 -22.44 -16.75
N CYS A 29 -9.97 -23.16 -15.76
CA CYS A 29 -9.20 -24.38 -16.02
C CYS A 29 -10.02 -25.67 -15.86
N ARG A 30 -11.31 -25.58 -15.50
CA ARG A 30 -12.25 -26.71 -15.31
C ARG A 30 -11.76 -27.79 -14.34
N ARG A 31 -10.79 -27.47 -13.49
CA ARG A 31 -10.36 -28.34 -12.39
C ARG A 31 -11.49 -28.42 -11.37
N LYS A 32 -11.92 -29.65 -11.09
CA LYS A 32 -12.96 -30.01 -10.12
C LYS A 32 -12.32 -30.41 -8.78
N ARG A 33 -13.12 -30.49 -7.71
CA ARG A 33 -12.66 -30.92 -6.38
C ARG A 33 -11.51 -30.08 -5.82
N LEU A 34 -11.51 -28.79 -6.13
CA LEU A 34 -10.53 -27.86 -5.58
C LEU A 34 -10.98 -27.41 -4.18
N THR A 35 -10.03 -27.35 -3.27
CA THR A 35 -10.24 -26.90 -1.90
C THR A 35 -10.44 -25.39 -1.83
N ALA A 36 -11.10 -24.91 -0.79
CA ALA A 36 -11.32 -23.48 -0.57
C ALA A 36 -10.02 -22.64 -0.56
N SER A 37 -8.86 -23.22 -0.22
CA SER A 37 -7.57 -22.51 -0.22
C SER A 37 -7.12 -22.06 -1.60
N GLU A 38 -7.57 -22.73 -2.66
CA GLU A 38 -7.22 -22.43 -4.06
C GLU A 38 -7.98 -21.22 -4.63
N PHE A 39 -8.93 -20.67 -3.88
CA PHE A 39 -9.76 -19.53 -4.26
C PHE A 39 -9.60 -18.36 -3.29
N SER A 40 -9.94 -17.15 -3.73
CA SER A 40 -10.00 -15.98 -2.84
C SER A 40 -11.23 -16.05 -1.92
N LYS A 41 -11.05 -15.72 -0.63
CA LYS A 41 -12.16 -15.68 0.36
C LYS A 41 -13.32 -14.80 -0.11
N LYS A 42 -13.01 -13.63 -0.68
CA LYS A 42 -14.02 -12.71 -1.24
C LYS A 42 -14.81 -13.31 -2.41
N MET A 43 -14.17 -14.14 -3.24
CA MET A 43 -14.88 -14.83 -4.34
C MET A 43 -15.76 -15.95 -3.83
N GLN A 44 -15.33 -16.68 -2.80
CA GLN A 44 -16.15 -17.72 -2.17
C GLN A 44 -17.39 -17.13 -1.50
N GLU A 45 -17.26 -16.00 -0.82
CA GLU A 45 -18.40 -15.31 -0.20
C GLU A 45 -19.43 -14.84 -1.25
N ARG A 46 -18.97 -14.35 -2.41
CA ARG A 46 -19.87 -14.00 -3.52
C ARG A 46 -20.53 -15.24 -4.13
N TYR A 47 -19.75 -16.30 -4.36
CA TYR A 47 -20.26 -17.58 -4.86
C TYR A 47 -21.37 -18.15 -3.99
N LYS A 48 -21.19 -18.11 -2.66
CA LYS A 48 -22.19 -18.56 -1.68
C LYS A 48 -23.44 -17.69 -1.64
N LYS A 49 -23.34 -16.38 -1.94
CA LYS A 49 -24.46 -15.45 -1.96
C LYS A 49 -25.27 -15.54 -3.26
N ASP A 50 -24.58 -15.65 -4.39
CA ASP A 50 -25.21 -15.54 -5.71
C ASP A 50 -25.69 -16.91 -6.22
N GLY A 51 -25.27 -18.02 -5.62
CA GLY A 51 -25.69 -19.40 -5.94
C GLY A 51 -25.31 -19.90 -7.35
N ASN A 52 -24.88 -18.99 -8.23
CA ASN A 52 -24.53 -19.22 -9.63
C ASN A 52 -23.24 -18.45 -10.02
N GLY A 53 -22.42 -18.11 -9.03
CA GLY A 53 -21.18 -17.37 -9.26
C GLY A 53 -20.15 -18.21 -10.01
N THR A 54 -19.36 -17.59 -10.89
CA THR A 54 -18.21 -18.28 -11.49
C THR A 54 -16.98 -18.14 -10.57
N LEU A 55 -16.42 -19.27 -10.13
CA LEU A 55 -15.21 -19.28 -9.31
C LEU A 55 -13.96 -19.43 -10.19
N LYS A 56 -12.95 -18.58 -9.98
CA LYS A 56 -11.65 -18.69 -10.64
C LYS A 56 -10.59 -19.01 -9.59
N CYS A 57 -9.79 -20.04 -9.82
CA CYS A 57 -8.68 -20.37 -8.91
C CYS A 57 -7.56 -19.34 -9.02
N LYS A 58 -6.75 -19.22 -7.98
CA LYS A 58 -5.66 -18.24 -7.87
C LYS A 58 -4.71 -18.32 -9.07
N ILE A 59 -4.31 -19.52 -9.47
CA ILE A 59 -3.44 -19.74 -10.64
C ILE A 59 -3.99 -19.10 -11.92
N CYS A 60 -5.29 -19.21 -12.16
CA CYS A 60 -5.91 -18.61 -13.35
C CYS A 60 -6.03 -17.09 -13.24
N VAL A 61 -6.24 -16.56 -12.03
CA VAL A 61 -6.24 -15.11 -11.78
C VAL A 61 -4.84 -14.53 -11.97
N ASP A 62 -3.81 -15.21 -11.48
CA ASP A 62 -2.42 -14.78 -11.58
C ASP A 62 -1.93 -14.81 -13.04
N LYS A 63 -2.30 -15.86 -13.80
CA LYS A 63 -2.03 -15.93 -15.25
C LYS A 63 -2.69 -14.79 -16.01
N ALA A 64 -3.99 -14.55 -15.79
CA ALA A 64 -4.69 -13.44 -16.44
C ALA A 64 -4.07 -12.08 -16.09
N ALA A 65 -3.68 -11.87 -14.83
CA ALA A 65 -2.99 -10.65 -14.42
C ALA A 65 -1.60 -10.51 -15.05
N ALA A 66 -0.87 -11.62 -15.26
CA ALA A 66 0.41 -11.61 -15.96
C ALA A 66 0.24 -11.29 -17.45
N ASP A 67 -0.76 -11.87 -18.10
CA ASP A 67 -1.09 -11.63 -19.51
C ASP A 67 -1.51 -10.17 -19.75
N GLU A 68 -2.31 -9.59 -18.84
CA GLU A 68 -2.67 -8.17 -18.89
C GLU A 68 -1.44 -7.25 -18.76
N ARG A 69 -0.51 -7.58 -17.86
CA ARG A 69 0.76 -6.84 -17.71
C ARG A 69 1.63 -6.98 -18.95
N ALA A 70 1.72 -8.17 -19.53
CA ALA A 70 2.48 -8.40 -20.75
C ALA A 70 1.88 -7.65 -21.95
N ALA A 71 0.55 -7.64 -22.09
CA ALA A 71 -0.15 -6.88 -23.12
C ALA A 71 0.04 -5.37 -22.95
N ALA A 72 0.00 -4.87 -21.71
CA ALA A 72 0.30 -3.46 -21.41
C ALA A 72 1.76 -3.10 -21.77
N ALA A 73 2.72 -3.97 -21.44
CA ALA A 73 4.13 -3.78 -21.79
C ALA A 73 4.40 -3.88 -23.30
N ALA A 74 3.65 -4.71 -24.04
CA ALA A 74 3.74 -4.78 -25.49
C ALA A 74 3.20 -3.50 -26.15
N LYS A 75 2.09 -2.94 -25.63
CA LYS A 75 1.54 -1.66 -26.10
C LYS A 75 2.48 -0.49 -25.84
N THR A 76 3.26 -0.51 -24.76
CA THR A 76 4.27 0.54 -24.50
C THR A 76 5.52 0.39 -25.37
N LYS A 77 5.91 -0.83 -25.75
CA LYS A 77 7.03 -1.08 -26.68
C LYS A 77 6.70 -0.78 -28.15
N ALA A 78 5.44 -0.99 -28.57
CA ALA A 78 4.99 -0.70 -29.94
C ALA A 78 4.74 0.80 -30.20
N ALA A 79 4.58 1.61 -29.15
CA ALA A 79 4.57 3.06 -29.26
C ALA A 79 6.03 3.58 -29.31
N ALA A 80 6.63 3.54 -30.50
CA ALA A 80 7.89 4.22 -30.76
C ALA A 80 7.78 5.70 -30.34
N PRO A 81 8.80 6.28 -29.70
CA PRO A 81 8.79 7.69 -29.36
C PRO A 81 8.84 8.48 -30.67
N SER A 82 7.73 9.13 -31.04
CA SER A 82 7.78 10.24 -32.00
C SER A 82 8.72 11.26 -31.38
N ALA A 83 9.93 11.38 -31.93
CA ALA A 83 10.88 12.40 -31.58
C ALA A 83 10.31 13.76 -32.01
N THR A 84 9.43 14.33 -31.20
CA THR A 84 9.12 15.74 -31.32
C THR A 84 10.28 16.49 -30.71
N THR A 85 10.94 17.32 -31.52
CA THR A 85 11.93 18.31 -31.12
C THR A 85 11.28 19.44 -30.32
N ASP A 86 10.36 19.11 -29.43
CA ASP A 86 9.71 20.09 -28.58
C ASP A 86 10.66 20.37 -27.41
N THR A 87 10.93 21.64 -27.16
CA THR A 87 11.69 22.10 -26.00
C THR A 87 10.74 22.68 -24.97
N ALA A 88 10.99 22.42 -23.70
CA ALA A 88 10.18 22.83 -22.57
C ALA A 88 11.05 23.59 -21.54
N THR A 89 10.55 24.72 -21.06
CA THR A 89 11.24 25.53 -20.03
C THR A 89 10.99 24.99 -18.64
N CYS A 90 12.04 24.73 -17.87
CA CYS A 90 11.90 24.30 -16.47
C CYS A 90 11.67 25.49 -15.53
N ALA A 91 10.67 25.44 -14.66
CA ALA A 91 10.37 26.50 -13.69
C ALA A 91 11.44 26.71 -12.60
N ALA A 92 12.28 25.70 -12.32
CA ALA A 92 13.31 25.76 -11.28
C ALA A 92 14.64 26.35 -11.79
N CYS A 93 15.24 25.75 -12.82
CA CYS A 93 16.48 26.26 -13.44
C CYS A 93 16.27 27.28 -14.57
N LYS A 94 15.03 27.49 -15.06
CA LYS A 94 14.68 28.38 -16.18
C LYS A 94 15.32 28.03 -17.54
N GLU A 95 15.94 26.85 -17.64
CA GLU A 95 16.54 26.36 -18.88
C GLU A 95 15.50 25.74 -19.82
N ASN A 96 15.69 25.93 -21.12
CA ASN A 96 14.95 25.25 -22.18
C ASN A 96 15.62 23.91 -22.47
N LEU A 97 14.96 22.83 -22.05
CA LEU A 97 15.46 21.46 -22.20
C LEU A 97 14.54 20.67 -23.14
N PRO A 98 15.05 19.61 -23.80
CA PRO A 98 14.22 18.76 -24.64
C PRO A 98 13.14 18.05 -23.81
N VAL A 99 12.01 17.69 -24.42
CA VAL A 99 10.93 16.91 -23.77
C VAL A 99 11.45 15.65 -23.07
N SER A 100 12.52 15.04 -23.58
CA SER A 100 13.17 13.86 -22.97
C SER A 100 13.70 14.11 -21.56
N ALA A 101 14.04 15.36 -21.21
CA ALA A 101 14.45 15.75 -19.86
C ALA A 101 13.28 15.90 -18.87
N PHE A 102 12.04 15.73 -19.35
CA PHE A 102 10.82 15.80 -18.58
C PHE A 102 10.04 14.48 -18.66
N THR A 103 9.37 14.09 -17.57
CA THR A 103 8.42 12.97 -17.60
C THR A 103 7.05 13.44 -18.10
N LYS A 104 6.24 12.54 -18.68
CA LYS A 104 4.87 12.86 -19.15
C LYS A 104 4.01 13.59 -18.09
N PRO A 105 4.03 13.20 -16.79
CA PRO A 105 3.32 13.94 -15.75
C PRO A 105 3.87 15.35 -15.49
N GLN A 106 5.17 15.61 -15.71
CA GLN A 106 5.77 16.93 -15.55
C GLN A 106 5.29 17.88 -16.64
N LEU A 107 5.26 17.42 -17.89
CA LEU A 107 4.77 18.20 -19.04
C LEU A 107 3.28 18.52 -18.94
N LYS A 108 2.47 17.60 -18.38
CA LYS A 108 1.04 17.84 -18.11
C LYS A 108 0.76 18.98 -17.12
N LYS A 109 1.75 19.40 -16.31
CA LYS A 109 1.59 20.55 -15.37
C LYS A 109 1.61 21.90 -16.08
N GLY A 110 2.03 21.94 -17.35
CA GLY A 110 2.09 23.14 -18.18
C GLY A 110 3.41 23.91 -18.07
N PRO A 111 3.67 24.82 -19.03
CA PRO A 111 4.99 25.40 -19.26
C PRO A 111 5.53 26.27 -18.11
N ALA A 112 4.65 26.84 -17.29
CA ALA A 112 5.05 27.68 -16.15
C ALA A 112 5.33 26.90 -14.84
N LYS A 113 4.92 25.62 -14.76
CA LYS A 113 4.98 24.82 -13.51
C LYS A 113 5.77 23.52 -13.65
N GLN A 114 6.19 23.17 -14.86
CA GLN A 114 6.98 21.99 -15.12
C GLN A 114 8.39 22.13 -14.53
N ARG A 115 8.92 21.06 -13.94
CA ARG A 115 10.29 20.99 -13.45
C ARG A 115 10.98 19.84 -14.16
N CYS A 116 12.20 20.05 -14.63
CA CYS A 116 12.98 19.00 -15.28
C CYS A 116 13.37 17.92 -14.25
N GLN A 117 13.65 16.71 -14.74
CA GLN A 117 14.08 15.60 -13.91
C GLN A 117 15.27 15.93 -12.97
N PRO A 118 16.36 16.59 -13.41
CA PRO A 118 17.48 16.86 -12.50
C PRO A 118 17.10 17.84 -11.38
N CYS A 119 16.23 18.83 -11.64
CA CYS A 119 15.76 19.72 -10.57
C CYS A 119 14.87 19.00 -9.54
N ILE A 120 14.09 18.01 -9.97
CA ILE A 120 13.29 17.19 -9.04
C ILE A 120 14.20 16.27 -8.24
N ALA A 121 15.15 15.60 -8.89
CA ALA A 121 16.11 14.73 -8.22
C ALA A 121 16.95 15.48 -7.17
N LYS A 122 17.37 16.71 -7.49
CA LYS A 122 18.05 17.59 -6.51
C LYS A 122 17.14 17.94 -5.34
N ALA A 123 15.91 18.38 -5.60
CA ALA A 123 14.96 18.69 -4.53
C ALA A 123 14.64 17.48 -3.63
N GLU A 124 14.51 16.28 -4.21
CA GLU A 124 14.31 15.04 -3.45
C GLU A 124 15.55 14.69 -2.61
N ALA A 125 16.75 14.88 -3.15
CA ALA A 125 18.00 14.67 -2.41
C ALA A 125 18.16 15.66 -1.26
N ASP A 126 17.82 16.93 -1.46
CA ASP A 126 17.89 17.98 -0.44
C ASP A 126 16.87 17.74 0.70
N GLU A 127 15.65 17.32 0.37
CA GLU A 127 14.64 16.93 1.37
C GLU A 127 15.07 15.68 2.16
N GLN A 128 15.71 14.71 1.49
CA GLN A 128 16.26 13.54 2.18
C GLN A 128 17.45 13.90 3.07
N ALA A 129 18.36 14.77 2.60
CA ALA A 129 19.53 15.21 3.35
C ALA A 129 19.11 16.04 4.59
N SER A 130 18.20 17.00 4.42
CA SER A 130 17.67 17.79 5.53
C SER A 130 16.86 16.94 6.51
N GLY A 131 16.11 15.94 6.03
CA GLY A 131 15.40 14.97 6.86
C GLY A 131 16.35 14.10 7.70
N LYS A 132 17.48 13.66 7.13
CA LYS A 132 18.52 12.91 7.85
C LYS A 132 19.24 13.78 8.87
N ALA A 133 19.67 14.99 8.48
CA ALA A 133 20.35 15.93 9.36
C ALA A 133 19.50 16.26 10.59
N LYS A 134 18.20 16.54 10.42
CA LYS A 134 17.27 16.79 11.54
C LYS A 134 17.16 15.60 12.49
N LYS A 135 17.15 14.36 11.96
CA LYS A 135 17.09 13.14 12.78
C LYS A 135 18.40 12.89 13.55
N GLU A 136 19.53 13.18 12.93
CA GLU A 136 20.84 13.07 13.58
C GLU A 136 21.00 14.13 14.68
N GLU A 137 20.54 15.35 14.43
CA GLU A 137 20.53 16.43 15.42
C GLU A 137 19.63 16.08 16.62
N THR A 138 18.42 15.55 16.39
CA THR A 138 17.55 15.12 17.50
C THR A 138 18.13 13.96 18.31
N LEU A 139 18.83 13.02 17.66
CA LEU A 139 19.54 11.94 18.35
C LEU A 139 20.72 12.47 19.19
N LYS A 140 21.50 13.40 18.65
CA LYS A 140 22.60 14.05 19.40
C LYS A 140 22.05 14.80 20.62
N ALA A 141 21.01 15.60 20.44
CA ALA A 141 20.36 16.32 21.53
C ALA A 141 19.80 15.36 22.61
N ALA A 142 19.22 14.23 22.21
CA ALA A 142 18.74 13.21 23.15
C ALA A 142 19.88 12.56 23.95
N ARG A 143 21.03 12.28 23.31
CA ARG A 143 22.24 11.75 23.99
C ARG A 143 22.79 12.76 24.99
N GLU A 144 22.85 14.03 24.63
CA GLU A 144 23.25 15.09 25.56
C GLU A 144 22.27 15.24 26.73
N ALA A 145 20.97 15.09 26.49
CA ALA A 145 19.96 15.12 27.53
C ALA A 145 20.13 13.96 28.53
N VAL A 146 20.48 12.76 28.06
CA VAL A 146 20.85 11.62 28.92
C VAL A 146 22.09 11.96 29.76
N ALA A 147 23.16 12.44 29.14
CA ALA A 147 24.39 12.80 29.83
C ALA A 147 24.18 13.90 30.90
N LYS A 148 23.26 14.84 30.66
CA LYS A 148 22.86 15.86 31.65
C LYS A 148 22.02 15.26 32.77
N ALA A 149 21.07 14.37 32.46
CA ALA A 149 20.22 13.71 33.43
C ALA A 149 20.99 12.75 34.34
N GLU A 150 22.06 12.10 33.85
CA GLU A 150 22.92 11.25 34.67
C GLU A 150 23.57 12.02 35.82
N LYS A 151 23.93 13.29 35.57
CA LYS A 151 24.57 14.19 36.53
C LYS A 151 23.60 14.85 37.52
N SER A 152 22.29 14.87 37.24
CA SER A 152 21.32 15.64 38.04
C SER A 152 20.81 14.93 39.29
N GLY A 153 21.17 13.66 39.52
CA GLY A 153 20.72 12.87 40.68
C GLY A 153 19.24 12.48 40.68
N ASP A 154 18.39 13.08 39.84
CA ASP A 154 16.96 12.77 39.73
C ASP A 154 16.71 11.49 38.91
N ALA A 155 16.30 10.43 39.60
CA ALA A 155 15.96 9.15 38.98
C ALA A 155 14.84 9.25 37.94
N ALA A 156 13.86 10.14 38.13
CA ALA A 156 12.77 10.33 37.19
C ALA A 156 13.25 11.04 35.91
N ALA A 157 14.15 12.01 36.03
CA ALA A 157 14.79 12.64 34.88
C ALA A 157 15.63 11.65 34.08
N LYS A 158 16.42 10.80 34.75
CA LYS A 158 17.23 9.73 34.11
C LYS A 158 16.36 8.76 33.33
N LEU A 159 15.26 8.29 33.91
CA LEU A 159 14.35 7.36 33.25
C LEU A 159 13.73 7.99 32.00
N ARG A 160 13.25 9.23 32.09
CA ARG A 160 12.63 9.93 30.94
C ARG A 160 13.61 10.15 29.81
N ALA A 161 14.83 10.61 30.11
CA ALA A 161 15.86 10.88 29.09
C ALA A 161 16.28 9.59 28.37
N ASN A 162 16.52 8.51 29.12
CA ASN A 162 16.86 7.21 28.53
C ASN A 162 15.71 6.63 27.69
N ALA A 163 14.47 6.72 28.19
CA ALA A 163 13.30 6.27 27.42
C ALA A 163 13.13 7.06 26.11
N THR A 164 13.42 8.36 26.10
CA THR A 164 13.39 9.16 24.87
C THR A 164 14.50 8.79 23.89
N LEU A 165 15.71 8.51 24.38
CA LEU A 165 16.82 8.06 23.54
C LEU A 165 16.48 6.72 22.89
N SER A 166 16.05 5.73 23.69
CA SER A 166 15.69 4.40 23.21
C SER A 166 14.53 4.44 22.21
N ALA A 167 13.56 5.35 22.38
CA ALA A 167 12.47 5.52 21.43
C ALA A 167 12.95 6.06 20.06
N LEU A 168 13.88 7.02 20.06
CA LEU A 168 14.45 7.58 18.83
C LEU A 168 15.39 6.58 18.12
N GLU A 169 16.17 5.81 18.87
CA GLU A 169 16.98 4.72 18.33
C GLU A 169 16.10 3.58 17.78
N GLY A 170 14.99 3.28 18.47
CA GLY A 170 13.96 2.37 17.98
C GLY A 170 13.35 2.84 16.65
N GLU A 171 13.03 4.13 16.50
CA GLU A 171 12.54 4.70 15.23
C GLU A 171 13.59 4.59 14.12
N LEU A 172 14.87 4.82 14.43
CA LEU A 172 15.96 4.71 13.46
C LEU A 172 16.12 3.27 12.93
N VAL A 173 16.03 2.28 13.81
CA VAL A 173 16.22 0.85 13.46
C VAL A 173 14.97 0.28 12.78
N THR A 174 13.78 0.59 13.30
CA THR A 174 12.54 -0.06 12.89
C THR A 174 11.75 0.73 11.84
N GLY A 175 12.04 2.03 11.68
CA GLY A 175 11.24 2.93 10.85
C GLY A 175 9.85 3.23 11.43
N LEU A 176 9.53 2.73 12.62
CA LEU A 176 8.24 2.95 13.28
C LEU A 176 8.32 4.10 14.26
N ARG A 177 7.41 5.07 14.12
CA ARG A 177 7.33 6.20 15.03
C ARG A 177 6.80 5.79 16.41
N PRO A 178 7.42 6.27 17.50
CA PRO A 178 6.95 5.98 18.85
C PRO A 178 5.57 6.62 19.09
N LEU A 179 4.61 5.80 19.52
CA LEU A 179 3.26 6.23 19.88
C LEU A 179 3.14 6.36 21.40
N LYS A 180 2.68 7.52 21.88
CA LYS A 180 2.34 7.71 23.30
C LYS A 180 0.98 7.07 23.59
N ILE A 181 0.99 5.85 24.13
CA ILE A 181 -0.20 5.19 24.67
C ILE A 181 -0.59 5.93 25.95
N GLY A 182 -1.73 6.63 25.96
CA GLY A 182 -2.25 7.26 27.19
C GLY A 182 -2.64 8.74 27.11
N ARG A 183 -2.49 9.43 25.96
CA ARG A 183 -3.32 10.63 25.73
C ARG A 183 -4.72 10.18 25.34
N GLY A 184 -5.43 9.61 26.32
CA GLY A 184 -6.87 9.48 26.25
C GLY A 184 -7.42 10.84 25.86
N ARG A 185 -8.14 10.88 24.74
CA ARG A 185 -9.06 11.98 24.46
C ARG A 185 -9.86 12.19 25.73
N GLY A 186 -9.61 13.30 26.43
CA GLY A 186 -10.35 13.65 27.62
C GLY A 186 -11.82 13.53 27.26
N ARG A 187 -12.54 12.66 28.00
CA ARG A 187 -14.00 12.63 27.97
C ARG A 187 -14.43 14.06 28.21
N GLY A 188 -14.93 14.72 27.15
CA GLY A 188 -15.58 16.01 27.29
C GLY A 188 -16.61 15.86 28.39
N ARG A 189 -16.40 16.57 29.49
CA ARG A 189 -17.44 16.73 30.51
C ARG A 189 -18.60 17.40 29.79
N GLY A 190 -19.59 16.60 29.40
CA GLY A 190 -20.88 17.07 28.96
C GLY A 190 -21.47 17.92 30.07
N ARG A 191 -21.25 19.24 29.99
CA ARG A 191 -21.99 20.21 30.78
C ARG A 191 -23.36 20.30 30.14
N GLY A 192 -24.28 19.52 30.67
CA GLY A 192 -25.70 19.80 30.51
C GLY A 192 -25.99 21.23 30.97
N ARG A 193 -26.67 21.98 30.10
CA ARG A 193 -27.50 23.14 30.43
C ARG A 193 -28.71 23.01 29.50
N ARG A 194 -29.69 22.20 29.89
CA ARG A 194 -30.90 22.59 30.62
C ARG A 194 -31.68 23.64 29.82
N GLY A 195 -32.65 23.15 29.06
CA GLY A 195 -33.64 23.99 28.41
C GLY A 195 -34.45 24.78 29.44
N LYS A 196 -34.66 26.04 29.09
CA LYS A 196 -35.89 26.78 29.31
C LYS A 196 -35.97 27.82 28.21
#